data_AF-A0A800AWV6-F1
#
_entry.id   AF-A0A800AWV6-F1
#
_cell.length_a   1.000
_cell.length_b   1.000
_cell.length_c   1.000
_cell.angle_alpha   90.00
_cell.angle_beta   90.00
_cell.angle_gamma   90.00
#
_symmetry.space_group_name_H-M   'P 1'
#
loop_
_entity.id
_entity.type
_entity.pdbx_description
1 polymer ?
#
loop_
_entity_poly.entity_id
_entity_poly.type
_entity_poly.pdbx_seq_one_letter_code
_entity_poly.pdbx_strand_id
1 'polypeptide(L)'
;MKTDFYTKAILTIIALCLTCNVISDMDIIPSAYASGNTLTPEKSSEYCLVPINNTETIDVRIVDINTYNELKVNITSIDTNDEMDINIDEIGGSWVSSGGPINVKIKE
;
A
#
# COMPACT_ATOMS: atom_id res chain seq x y z
N MET A 1 -60.95 -37.52 13.38
CA MET A 1 -60.59 -38.30 12.17
C MET A 1 -59.36 -39.12 12.51
N LYS A 2 -59.35 -40.43 12.23
CA LYS A 2 -58.19 -41.29 12.51
C LYS A 2 -57.09 -40.88 11.52
N THR A 3 -56.10 -40.13 11.97
CA THR A 3 -54.96 -39.73 11.14
C THR A 3 -53.99 -40.90 11.05
N ASP A 4 -53.72 -41.39 9.84
CA ASP A 4 -52.79 -42.49 9.62
C ASP A 4 -51.36 -42.09 10.00
N PHE A 5 -50.65 -42.97 10.72
CA PHE A 5 -49.27 -42.73 11.19
C PHE A 5 -48.32 -42.37 10.03
N TYR A 6 -48.57 -42.95 8.86
CA TYR A 6 -47.84 -42.68 7.62
C TYR A 6 -47.93 -41.21 7.20
N THR A 7 -49.15 -40.65 7.18
CA THR A 7 -49.38 -39.25 6.84
C THR A 7 -48.73 -38.32 7.86
N LYS A 8 -48.75 -38.68 9.15
CA LYS A 8 -48.09 -37.92 10.21
C LYS A 8 -46.57 -37.91 10.05
N ALA A 9 -45.97 -39.04 9.68
CA ALA A 9 -44.53 -39.13 9.44
C ALA A 9 -44.09 -38.28 8.24
N ILE A 10 -44.79 -38.39 7.11
CA ILE A 10 -44.48 -37.59 5.91
C ILE A 10 -44.64 -36.09 6.18
N LEU A 11 -45.73 -35.69 6.85
CA LEU A 11 -45.97 -34.28 7.18
C LEU A 11 -44.86 -33.72 8.08
N THR A 12 -44.36 -34.53 9.01
CA THR A 12 -43.25 -34.15 9.90
C THR A 12 -41.95 -33.97 9.13
N ILE A 13 -41.64 -34.86 8.19
CA ILE A 13 -40.44 -34.78 7.34
C ILE A 13 -40.51 -33.53 6.44
N ILE A 14 -41.65 -33.27 5.81
CA ILE A 14 -41.85 -32.09 4.96
C ILE A 14 -41.69 -30.81 5.78
N ALA A 15 -42.29 -30.76 6.98
CA ALA A 15 -42.16 -29.61 7.87
C ALA A 15 -40.70 -29.37 8.30
N LEU A 16 -39.95 -30.44 8.60
CA LEU A 16 -38.53 -30.36 8.94
C LEU A 16 -37.70 -29.81 7.77
N CYS A 17 -37.90 -30.34 6.55
CA CYS A 17 -37.20 -29.88 5.36
C CYS A 17 -37.49 -28.42 5.03
N LEU A 18 -38.75 -27.99 5.13
CA LEU A 18 -39.13 -26.58 4.92
C LEU A 18 -38.51 -25.67 5.97
N THR A 19 -38.45 -26.11 7.23
CA THR A 19 -37.83 -25.34 8.31
C THR A 19 -36.34 -25.11 8.05
N CYS A 20 -35.59 -26.15 7.65
CA CYS A 20 -34.17 -25.99 7.31
C CYS A 20 -33.94 -25.11 6.08
N ASN A 21 -34.81 -25.18 5.08
CA ASN A 21 -34.71 -24.36 3.86
C ASN A 21 -34.89 -22.87 4.19
N VAL A 22 -35.92 -22.54 4.99
CA VAL A 22 -36.14 -21.17 5.47
C VAL A 22 -34.96 -20.65 6.30
N ILE A 23 -34.34 -21.48 7.15
CA ILE A 23 -33.16 -21.06 7.94
C ILE A 23 -31.95 -20.73 7.05
N SER A 24 -31.77 -21.44 5.94
CA SER A 24 -30.69 -21.17 4.98
C SER A 24 -30.93 -19.91 4.14
N ASP A 25 -32.19 -19.63 3.80
CA ASP A 25 -32.59 -18.44 3.03
C ASP A 25 -32.70 -17.19 3.91
N MET A 26 -32.87 -17.37 5.23
CA MET A 26 -32.71 -16.30 6.18
C MET A 26 -31.21 -16.01 6.33
N ASP A 27 -30.76 -14.85 5.85
CA ASP A 27 -29.44 -14.26 6.14
C ASP A 27 -29.33 -13.93 7.66
N ILE A 28 -29.41 -14.96 8.52
CA ILE A 28 -29.30 -14.89 9.99
C ILE A 28 -27.93 -14.34 10.39
N ILE A 29 -26.93 -14.60 9.55
CA ILE A 29 -25.60 -14.01 9.67
C ILE A 29 -25.53 -12.92 8.60
N PRO A 30 -25.65 -11.63 8.97
CA PRO A 30 -25.48 -10.56 8.01
C PRO A 30 -24.09 -10.67 7.39
N SER A 31 -24.02 -10.69 6.06
CA SER A 31 -22.76 -10.56 5.34
C SER A 31 -22.14 -9.21 5.73
N ALA A 32 -20.94 -9.27 6.31
CA ALA A 32 -20.19 -8.07 6.65
C ALA A 32 -19.77 -7.40 5.34
N TYR A 33 -20.57 -6.44 4.88
CA TYR A 33 -20.15 -5.50 3.86
C TYR A 33 -18.99 -4.71 4.45
N ALA A 34 -17.79 -4.89 3.89
CA ALA A 34 -16.69 -3.98 4.10
C ALA A 34 -17.11 -2.63 3.48
N SER A 35 -17.86 -1.84 4.23
CA SER A 35 -17.95 -0.41 4.00
C SER A 35 -16.53 0.07 4.20
N GLY A 36 -15.81 0.24 3.10
CA GLY A 36 -14.55 0.95 3.04
C GLY A 36 -14.84 2.37 3.52
N ASN A 37 -14.94 2.54 4.83
CA ASN A 37 -14.83 3.82 5.46
C ASN A 37 -13.46 4.29 5.00
N THR A 38 -13.45 5.26 4.08
CA THR A 38 -12.28 6.04 3.77
C THR A 38 -11.89 6.68 5.10
N LEU A 39 -11.12 5.94 5.89
CA LEU A 39 -10.36 6.49 6.98
C LEU A 39 -9.53 7.55 6.28
N THR A 40 -9.96 8.79 6.39
CA THR A 40 -9.05 9.92 6.29
C THR A 40 -7.89 9.52 7.19
N PRO A 41 -6.71 9.23 6.63
CA PRO A 41 -5.64 8.69 7.43
C PRO A 41 -5.36 9.72 8.50
N GLU A 42 -5.73 9.38 9.74
CA GLU A 42 -5.26 10.06 10.93
C GLU A 42 -3.75 10.13 10.76
N LYS A 43 -3.25 11.36 10.65
CA LYS A 43 -1.88 11.67 10.26
C LYS A 43 -0.95 11.24 11.39
N SER A 44 -0.74 9.93 11.52
CA SER A 44 0.30 9.34 12.36
C SER A 44 1.62 9.74 11.74
N SER A 45 2.43 10.46 12.52
CA SER A 45 3.53 11.30 12.05
C SER A 45 4.78 10.56 11.60
N GLU A 46 4.70 9.26 11.29
CA GLU A 46 5.90 8.46 11.05
C GLU A 46 5.90 7.75 9.69
N TYR A 47 4.78 7.14 9.28
CA TYR A 47 4.69 6.46 7.98
C TYR A 47 3.29 6.59 7.40
N CYS A 48 3.20 6.85 6.10
CA CYS A 48 1.96 6.77 5.34
C CYS A 48 2.15 5.87 4.12
N LEU A 49 1.06 5.24 3.68
CA LEU A 49 1.05 4.53 2.40
C LEU A 49 1.03 5.58 1.30
N VAL A 50 2.07 5.59 0.47
CA VAL A 50 2.14 6.44 -0.71
C VAL A 50 1.51 5.67 -1.87
N PRO A 51 0.42 6.19 -2.49
CA PRO A 51 -0.15 5.58 -3.67
C PRO A 51 0.89 5.54 -4.79
N ILE A 52 1.14 4.36 -5.35
CA ILE A 52 2.05 4.18 -6.49
C ILE A 52 1.21 4.32 -7.77
N ASN A 53 1.68 5.15 -8.70
CA ASN A 53 1.04 5.32 -10.00
C ASN A 53 1.34 4.13 -10.94
N ASN A 54 0.66 4.05 -12.08
CA ASN A 54 0.89 2.98 -13.08
C ASN A 54 2.30 3.02 -13.70
N THR A 55 3.09 4.05 -13.43
CA THR A 55 4.46 4.22 -13.91
C THR A 55 5.49 3.77 -12.88
N GLU A 56 5.07 3.24 -11.72
CA GLU A 56 5.93 2.80 -10.62
C GLU A 56 6.88 3.90 -10.11
N THR A 57 6.51 5.17 -10.33
CA THR A 57 7.29 6.33 -9.90
C THR A 57 6.68 6.98 -8.66
N ILE A 58 7.55 7.54 -7.82
CA ILE A 58 7.13 8.31 -6.65
C ILE A 58 7.80 9.69 -6.74
N ASP A 59 6.97 10.72 -6.89
CA ASP A 59 7.42 12.11 -6.87
C ASP A 59 7.46 12.60 -5.42
N VAL A 60 8.67 12.84 -4.90
CA VAL A 60 8.88 13.25 -3.50
C VAL A 60 9.44 14.66 -3.45
N ARG A 61 8.79 15.53 -2.67
CA ARG A 61 9.35 16.82 -2.25
C ARG A 61 9.75 16.73 -0.78
N ILE A 62 11.05 16.80 -0.51
CA ILE A 62 11.55 16.82 0.86
C ILE A 62 11.63 18.27 1.33
N VAL A 63 11.04 18.56 2.50
CA VAL A 63 11.05 19.89 3.13
C VAL A 63 11.35 19.79 4.61
N ASP A 64 11.89 20.88 5.16
CA ASP A 64 12.10 21.06 6.60
C ASP A 64 12.86 19.89 7.26
N ILE A 65 13.95 19.45 6.62
CA ILE A 65 14.82 18.41 7.19
C ILE A 65 15.48 18.97 8.46
N ASN A 66 14.97 18.56 9.62
CA ASN A 66 15.54 18.87 10.92
C ASN A 66 16.02 17.58 11.60
N THR A 67 17.12 17.03 11.08
CA THR A 67 17.79 15.85 11.63
C THR A 67 19.05 16.28 12.36
N TYR A 68 19.41 15.58 13.45
CA TYR A 68 20.64 15.87 14.19
C TYR A 68 21.91 15.69 13.34
N ASN A 69 21.84 14.79 12.35
CA ASN A 69 22.90 14.50 11.39
C ASN A 69 22.45 14.85 9.98
N GLU A 70 23.38 14.89 9.04
CA GLU A 70 23.13 15.10 7.60
C GLU A 70 22.22 14.01 7.00
N LEU A 71 21.38 14.40 6.03
CA LEU A 71 20.57 13.45 5.28
C LEU A 71 21.43 12.78 4.19
N LYS A 72 21.63 11.47 4.33
CA LYS A 72 22.33 10.68 3.31
C LYS A 72 21.38 10.28 2.17
N VAL A 73 21.74 10.65 0.94
CA VAL A 73 21.03 10.28 -0.28
C VAL A 73 21.97 9.52 -1.21
N ASN A 74 21.52 8.38 -1.71
CA ASN A 74 22.24 7.64 -2.76
C ASN A 74 21.62 8.01 -4.10
N ILE A 75 22.43 8.56 -5.01
CA ILE A 75 21.98 9.03 -6.31
C ILE A 75 22.52 8.08 -7.38
N THR A 76 21.64 7.53 -8.22
CA THR A 76 22.04 6.64 -9.32
C THR A 76 22.20 7.38 -10.64
N SER A 77 21.37 8.40 -10.89
CA SER A 77 21.42 9.22 -12.09
C SER A 77 20.93 10.63 -11.78
N ILE A 78 21.48 11.60 -12.50
CA ILE A 78 21.08 13.01 -12.50
C ILE A 78 21.00 13.43 -13.97
N ASP A 79 19.89 14.04 -14.36
CA ASP A 79 19.69 14.58 -15.71
C ASP A 79 19.36 16.08 -15.59
N THR A 80 20.22 16.93 -16.16
CA THR A 80 20.09 18.40 -16.11
C THR A 80 20.27 18.96 -17.51
N ASN A 81 19.50 20.00 -17.85
CA ASN A 81 19.64 20.67 -19.15
C ASN A 81 20.84 21.62 -19.17
N ASP A 82 21.14 22.24 -18.02
CA ASP A 82 22.23 23.20 -17.84
C ASP A 82 23.28 22.66 -16.85
N GLU A 83 24.34 23.44 -16.65
CA GLU A 83 25.41 23.16 -15.69
C GLU A 83 24.89 23.14 -14.25
N MET A 84 25.29 22.13 -13.48
CA MET A 84 24.93 21.95 -12.08
C MET A 84 26.15 22.13 -11.19
N ASP A 85 26.14 23.17 -10.37
CA ASP A 85 27.19 23.43 -9.39
C ASP A 85 27.08 22.46 -8.19
N ILE A 86 28.14 21.70 -7.93
CA ILE A 86 28.22 20.75 -6.80
C ILE A 86 29.53 20.91 -6.02
N ASN A 87 29.44 20.78 -4.70
CA ASN A 87 30.61 20.70 -3.82
C ASN A 87 30.93 19.23 -3.54
N ILE A 88 32.14 18.80 -3.90
CA ILE A 88 32.59 17.42 -3.72
C ILE A 88 33.78 17.41 -2.76
N ASP A 89 33.70 16.57 -1.74
CA ASP A 89 34.75 16.41 -0.74
C ASP A 89 35.76 15.31 -1.14
N GLU A 90 35.26 14.20 -1.70
CA GLU A 90 36.07 13.02 -2.03
C GLU A 90 35.60 12.33 -3.31
N ILE A 91 36.55 11.89 -4.15
CA ILE A 91 36.29 11.08 -5.35
C ILE A 91 37.18 9.85 -5.31
N GLY A 92 36.57 8.66 -5.30
CA GLY A 92 37.27 7.39 -5.43
C GLY A 92 38.36 7.15 -4.36
N GLY A 93 38.17 7.61 -3.12
CA GLY A 93 39.17 7.45 -2.05
C GLY A 93 40.09 8.66 -1.86
N SER A 94 40.01 9.68 -2.71
CA SER A 94 40.93 10.83 -2.70
C SER A 94 40.19 12.14 -2.47
N TRP A 95 40.67 12.92 -1.50
CA TRP A 95 40.14 14.25 -1.16
C TRP A 95 40.33 15.22 -2.32
N VAL A 96 39.30 16.02 -2.61
CA VAL A 96 39.33 17.06 -3.63
C VAL A 96 39.75 18.37 -2.97
N SER A 97 40.98 18.82 -3.28
CA SER A 97 41.57 20.01 -2.66
C SER A 97 41.68 21.23 -3.59
N SER A 98 41.23 21.10 -4.84
CA SER A 98 41.24 22.21 -5.81
C SER A 98 40.09 22.10 -6.80
N GLY A 99 39.48 23.23 -7.15
CA GLY A 99 38.36 23.33 -8.10
C GLY A 99 38.78 23.33 -9.58
N GLY A 100 39.85 22.62 -9.91
CA GLY A 100 40.25 22.43 -11.32
C GLY A 100 39.31 21.47 -12.06
N PRO A 101 39.36 21.42 -13.40
CA PRO A 101 38.53 20.51 -14.18
C PRO A 101 38.75 19.05 -13.76
N ILE A 102 37.66 18.33 -13.50
CA ILE A 102 37.69 16.91 -13.15
C ILE A 102 37.55 16.09 -14.43
N ASN A 103 38.60 15.35 -14.78
CA ASN A 103 38.57 14.47 -15.96
C ASN A 103 37.66 13.26 -15.70
N VAL A 104 36.50 13.23 -16.36
CA VAL A 104 35.58 12.09 -16.32
C VAL A 104 35.77 11.21 -17.55
N LYS A 105 35.54 9.90 -17.39
CA LYS A 105 35.48 8.95 -18.51
C LYS A 105 34.03 8.66 -18.84
N ILE A 106 33.63 8.95 -20.07
CA ILE A 106 32.34 8.50 -20.59
C ILE A 106 32.47 7.00 -20.85
N LYS A 107 31.59 6.20 -20.23
CA LYS A 107 31.49 4.78 -20.51
C LYS A 107 30.56 4.64 -21.71
N GLU A 108 31.11 4.22 -22.85
CA GLU A 108 30.32 3.79 -24.03
C GLU A 108 29.54 2.51 -23.73
#